data_AF-A0A836Q6C0-F1
#
_entry.id   AF-A0A836Q6C0-F1
#
_cell.length_a   1.000
_cell.length_b   1.000
_cell.length_c   1.000
_cell.angle_alpha   90.00
_cell.angle_beta   90.00
_cell.angle_gamma   90.00
#
_symmetry.space_group_name_H-M   'P 1'
#
loop_
_entity.id
_entity.type
_entity.pdbx_description
1 polymer ?
#
loop_
_entity_poly.entity_id
_entity_poly.type
_entity_poly.pdbx_seq_one_letter_code
_entity_poly.pdbx_strand_id
1 'polypeptide(L)'
;MTEAQKLQDAYVVLGCKPGDPLEKIIRRHKRLIMVWHPDRFPTTDGKAEAEEELKQINNAKDVLKKHFEQDHKETGPCPCRNTASATQGETRTGPSPGPGPGKRKTTQETNREDADAERRTREREAAAAAEAAEKERQRRAAEQQQQQEFTEKQAQDQMKAQEDARLRWKLSACIGIAWIALSVFGWLGTSLKVWWHDFSWKWERDHAPQQSTQPTPAPSNNNYVPPYQVSPYQNQNTNSTPFGPVGPPPSEQSGSQSPLINNLNKPSNFDPLSPLTTIHRHFAQRRAIF
;
A
#
# COMPACT_ATOMS: atom_id res chain seq x y z
N MET A 1 -13.55 -32.45 3.72
CA MET A 1 -14.57 -31.73 2.94
C MET A 1 -14.05 -31.53 1.53
N THR A 2 -14.76 -32.04 0.53
CA THR A 2 -14.42 -31.82 -0.88
C THR A 2 -14.64 -30.36 -1.26
N GLU A 3 -13.99 -29.89 -2.33
CA GLU A 3 -14.12 -28.50 -2.79
C GLU A 3 -15.59 -28.13 -3.11
N ALA A 4 -16.32 -29.05 -3.74
CA ALA A 4 -17.75 -28.89 -4.03
C ALA A 4 -18.61 -28.71 -2.77
N GLN A 5 -18.29 -29.40 -1.67
CA GLN A 5 -18.98 -29.22 -0.39
C GLN A 5 -18.74 -27.81 0.18
N LYS A 6 -17.49 -27.33 0.15
CA LYS A 6 -17.14 -25.98 0.62
C LYS A 6 -17.84 -24.88 -0.18
N LEU A 7 -17.99 -25.07 -1.49
CA LEU A 7 -18.73 -24.15 -2.35
C LEU A 7 -20.22 -24.15 -1.98
N GLN A 8 -20.81 -25.32 -1.78
CA GLN A 8 -22.20 -25.45 -1.40
C GLN A 8 -22.48 -24.80 -0.03
N ASP A 9 -21.60 -25.02 0.95
CA ASP A 9 -21.70 -24.40 2.28
C ASP A 9 -21.60 -22.87 2.17
N ALA A 10 -20.70 -22.35 1.33
CA ALA A 10 -20.57 -20.92 1.08
C ALA A 10 -21.83 -20.31 0.43
N TYR A 11 -22.50 -21.04 -0.49
CA TYR A 11 -23.79 -20.62 -1.04
C TYR A 11 -24.89 -20.58 0.02
N VAL A 12 -24.91 -21.55 0.95
CA VAL A 12 -25.87 -21.59 2.05
C VAL A 12 -25.65 -20.43 3.03
N VAL A 13 -24.41 -20.15 3.43
CA VAL A 13 -24.07 -19.03 4.34
C VAL A 13 -24.51 -17.68 3.76
N LEU A 14 -24.34 -17.47 2.45
CA LEU A 14 -24.79 -16.23 1.80
C LEU A 14 -26.29 -16.22 1.48
N GLY A 15 -26.97 -17.38 1.56
CA GLY A 15 -28.36 -17.56 1.16
C GLY A 15 -28.58 -17.38 -0.34
N CYS A 16 -27.60 -17.79 -1.15
CA CYS A 16 -27.64 -17.76 -2.62
C CYS A 16 -27.92 -19.16 -3.17
N LYS A 17 -28.46 -19.24 -4.40
CA LYS A 17 -28.66 -20.53 -5.06
C LYS A 17 -27.35 -20.98 -5.71
N PRO A 18 -27.03 -22.29 -5.70
CA PRO A 18 -25.89 -22.83 -6.43
C PRO A 18 -26.03 -22.50 -7.92
N GLY A 19 -25.02 -21.85 -8.50
CA GLY A 19 -25.01 -21.45 -9.91
C GLY A 19 -25.48 -20.02 -10.15
N ASP A 20 -25.80 -19.25 -9.11
CA ASP A 20 -26.01 -17.81 -9.22
C ASP A 20 -24.72 -17.10 -9.71
N PRO A 21 -24.82 -16.06 -10.56
CA PRO A 21 -23.65 -15.35 -11.06
C PRO A 21 -22.94 -14.56 -9.95
N LEU A 22 -21.63 -14.35 -10.11
CA LEU A 22 -20.78 -13.66 -9.13
C LEU A 22 -21.33 -12.27 -8.73
N GLU A 23 -21.94 -11.53 -9.67
CA GLU A 23 -22.53 -10.23 -9.38
C GLU A 23 -23.66 -10.30 -8.34
N LYS A 24 -24.48 -11.36 -8.39
CA LYS A 24 -25.57 -11.58 -7.43
C LYS A 24 -25.03 -11.94 -6.05
N ILE A 25 -23.94 -12.73 -6.01
CA ILE A 25 -23.21 -13.07 -4.78
C ILE A 25 -22.66 -11.79 -4.13
N ILE A 26 -22.00 -10.92 -4.90
CA ILE A 26 -21.47 -9.63 -4.42
C ILE A 26 -22.59 -8.74 -3.88
N ARG A 27 -23.71 -8.66 -4.60
CA ARG A 27 -24.88 -7.86 -4.17
C ARG A 27 -25.47 -8.36 -2.86
N ARG A 28 -25.58 -9.68 -2.70
CA ARG A 28 -26.08 -10.30 -1.47
C ARG A 28 -25.13 -10.08 -0.30
N HIS A 29 -23.83 -10.26 -0.52
CA HIS A 29 -22.79 -10.01 0.45
C HIS A 29 -22.83 -8.56 0.99
N LYS A 30 -22.94 -7.56 0.11
CA LYS A 30 -23.09 -6.15 0.53
C LYS A 30 -24.30 -5.93 1.42
N ARG A 31 -25.43 -6.60 1.13
CA ARG A 31 -26.64 -6.53 1.98
C ARG A 31 -26.40 -7.16 3.35
N LEU A 32 -25.72 -8.30 3.41
CA LEU A 32 -25.39 -8.97 4.66
C LEU A 32 -24.43 -8.14 5.52
N ILE A 33 -23.45 -7.45 4.94
CA ILE A 33 -22.58 -6.51 5.67
C ILE A 33 -23.40 -5.40 6.33
N MET A 34 -24.39 -4.82 5.64
CA MET A 34 -25.24 -3.77 6.23
C MET A 34 -26.11 -4.27 7.38
N VAL A 35 -26.50 -5.55 7.36
CA VAL A 35 -27.32 -6.16 8.43
C VAL A 35 -26.45 -6.53 9.63
N TRP A 36 -25.28 -7.12 9.38
CA TRP A 36 -24.34 -7.61 10.39
C TRP A 36 -23.22 -6.63 10.72
N HIS A 37 -23.43 -5.33 10.48
CA HIS A 37 -22.42 -4.34 10.84
C HIS A 37 -22.36 -4.20 12.37
N PRO A 38 -21.18 -4.25 13.01
CA PRO A 38 -21.06 -4.21 14.48
C PRO A 38 -21.63 -2.91 15.08
N ASP A 39 -21.58 -1.81 14.34
CA ASP A 39 -22.17 -0.52 14.76
C ASP A 39 -23.71 -0.57 14.92
N ARG A 40 -24.37 -1.55 14.31
CA ARG A 40 -25.83 -1.71 14.41
C ARG A 40 -26.26 -2.32 15.75
N PHE A 41 -25.33 -2.88 16.52
CA PHE A 41 -25.59 -3.57 17.79
C PHE A 41 -25.03 -2.73 18.95
N PRO A 42 -25.88 -2.21 19.85
CA PRO A 42 -25.43 -1.40 20.97
C PRO A 42 -24.84 -2.24 22.12
N THR A 43 -25.19 -3.53 22.20
CA THR A 43 -24.71 -4.46 23.23
C THR A 43 -23.35 -5.04 22.88
N THR A 44 -22.51 -5.32 23.88
CA THR A 44 -21.18 -5.93 23.68
C THR A 44 -21.28 -7.33 23.06
N ASP A 45 -22.26 -8.12 23.51
CA ASP A 45 -22.45 -9.50 23.05
C ASP A 45 -22.96 -9.52 21.60
N GLY A 46 -23.87 -8.60 21.24
CA GLY A 46 -24.37 -8.46 19.88
C GLY A 46 -23.30 -7.97 18.88
N LYS A 47 -22.32 -7.20 19.35
CA LYS A 47 -21.14 -6.82 18.53
C LYS A 47 -20.26 -8.03 18.24
N ALA A 48 -19.98 -8.85 19.25
CA ALA A 48 -19.18 -10.06 19.09
C ALA A 48 -19.85 -11.07 18.14
N GLU A 49 -21.16 -11.29 18.29
CA GLU A 49 -21.95 -12.14 17.39
C GLU A 49 -21.93 -11.59 15.95
N ALA A 50 -22.09 -10.27 15.79
CA ALA A 50 -22.05 -9.65 14.47
C ALA A 50 -20.67 -9.78 13.80
N GLU A 51 -19.59 -9.67 14.56
CA GLU A 51 -18.23 -9.89 14.06
C GLU A 51 -17.99 -11.34 13.62
N GLU A 52 -18.49 -12.31 14.39
CA GLU A 52 -18.39 -13.73 14.05
C GLU A 52 -19.16 -14.05 12.77
N GLU A 53 -20.40 -13.57 12.66
CA GLU A 53 -21.22 -13.73 11.46
C GLU A 53 -20.60 -13.04 10.24
N LEU A 54 -20.10 -11.82 10.42
CA LEU A 54 -19.43 -11.07 9.35
C LEU A 54 -18.17 -11.81 8.86
N LYS A 55 -17.44 -12.47 9.75
CA LYS A 55 -16.29 -13.32 9.40
C LYS A 55 -16.70 -14.52 8.56
N GLN A 56 -17.80 -15.20 8.92
CA GLN A 56 -18.34 -16.31 8.12
C GLN A 56 -18.77 -15.83 6.72
N ILE A 57 -19.47 -14.69 6.65
CA ILE A 57 -19.92 -14.06 5.40
C ILE A 57 -18.75 -13.67 4.50
N ASN A 58 -17.68 -13.10 5.06
CA ASN A 58 -16.46 -12.75 4.31
C ASN A 58 -15.76 -13.99 3.76
N ASN A 59 -15.60 -15.03 4.58
CA ASN A 59 -14.97 -16.29 4.17
C ASN A 59 -15.75 -16.95 3.01
N ALA A 60 -17.08 -17.06 3.14
CA ALA A 60 -17.93 -17.64 2.10
C ALA A 60 -17.79 -16.90 0.76
N LYS A 61 -17.76 -15.55 0.80
CA LYS A 61 -17.60 -14.73 -0.40
C LYS A 61 -16.21 -14.92 -1.04
N ASP A 62 -15.16 -15.02 -0.25
CA ASP A 62 -13.80 -15.23 -0.76
C ASP A 62 -13.62 -16.62 -1.38
N VAL A 63 -14.22 -17.65 -0.79
CA VAL A 63 -14.25 -19.02 -1.35
C VAL A 63 -14.93 -19.02 -2.72
N LEU A 64 -16.11 -18.39 -2.84
CA LEU A 64 -16.81 -18.30 -4.11
C LEU A 64 -16.01 -17.48 -5.12
N LYS A 65 -15.47 -16.32 -4.73
CA LYS A 65 -14.69 -15.45 -5.62
C LYS A 65 -13.48 -16.17 -6.21
N LYS A 66 -12.72 -16.91 -5.40
CA LYS A 66 -11.58 -17.72 -5.86
C LYS A 66 -12.00 -18.77 -6.88
N HIS A 67 -13.11 -19.46 -6.62
CA HIS A 67 -13.64 -20.45 -7.56
C HIS A 67 -14.06 -19.81 -8.90
N PHE A 68 -14.68 -18.62 -8.87
CA PHE A 68 -15.02 -17.87 -10.08
C PHE A 68 -13.79 -17.40 -10.88
N GLU A 69 -12.68 -17.12 -10.21
CA GLU A 69 -11.42 -16.68 -10.86
C GLU A 69 -10.60 -17.84 -11.43
N GLN A 70 -10.65 -19.02 -10.80
CA GLN A 70 -9.77 -20.15 -11.12
C GLN A 70 -10.44 -21.20 -12.02
N ASP A 71 -11.65 -21.63 -11.68
CA ASP A 71 -12.22 -22.89 -12.20
C ASP A 71 -13.61 -22.75 -12.82
N HIS A 72 -14.16 -21.53 -12.86
CA HIS A 72 -15.48 -21.30 -13.42
C HIS A 72 -15.47 -21.29 -14.95
N LYS A 73 -16.09 -22.31 -15.54
CA LYS A 73 -16.40 -22.37 -16.97
C LYS A 73 -17.89 -22.07 -17.15
N GLU A 74 -18.21 -20.97 -17.85
CA GLU A 74 -19.60 -20.56 -18.15
C GLU A 74 -20.36 -21.63 -18.94
N THR A 75 -19.65 -22.41 -19.76
CA THR A 75 -20.19 -23.50 -20.57
C THR A 75 -19.47 -24.81 -20.23
N GLY A 76 -19.90 -25.50 -19.17
CA GLY A 76 -19.37 -26.81 -18.80
C GLY A 76 -19.88 -27.31 -17.44
N PRO A 77 -19.53 -28.54 -17.03
CA PRO A 77 -19.81 -29.05 -15.70
C PRO A 77 -18.94 -28.28 -14.67
N CYS A 78 -19.52 -27.25 -14.07
CA CYS A 78 -18.93 -26.52 -12.95
C CYS A 78 -19.44 -27.12 -11.62
N PRO A 79 -18.59 -27.31 -10.60
CA PRO A 79 -19.04 -27.74 -9.27
C PRO A 79 -20.00 -26.73 -8.61
N CYS A 80 -20.04 -25.49 -9.13
CA CYS A 80 -20.98 -24.46 -8.73
C CYS A 80 -22.42 -24.68 -9.23
N ARG A 81 -22.63 -25.46 -10.29
CA ARG A 81 -23.93 -25.61 -10.95
C ARG A 81 -24.56 -26.94 -10.54
N ASN A 82 -25.60 -26.90 -9.72
CA ASN A 82 -26.42 -28.09 -9.50
C ASN A 82 -27.02 -28.53 -10.85
N THR A 83 -26.78 -29.78 -11.22
CA THR A 83 -27.21 -30.42 -12.48
C THR A 83 -28.74 -30.48 -12.66
N ALA A 84 -29.52 -29.95 -11.71
CA ALA A 84 -30.98 -30.00 -11.69
C ALA A 84 -31.70 -28.77 -12.31
N SER A 85 -31.01 -27.74 -12.79
CA SER A 85 -31.67 -26.46 -13.21
C SER A 85 -31.37 -25.98 -14.63
N ALA A 86 -31.00 -26.88 -15.56
CA ALA A 86 -30.60 -26.51 -16.93
C ALA A 86 -31.67 -26.73 -18.03
N THR A 87 -32.95 -26.90 -17.68
CA THR A 87 -34.01 -27.17 -18.69
C THR A 87 -35.21 -26.26 -18.46
N GLN A 88 -35.22 -25.07 -19.07
CA GLN A 88 -36.44 -24.36 -19.48
C GLN A 88 -36.07 -23.03 -20.15
N GLY A 89 -36.32 -22.94 -21.46
CA GLY A 89 -36.15 -21.69 -22.21
C GLY A 89 -36.26 -21.86 -23.73
N GLU A 90 -37.23 -22.64 -24.22
CA GLU A 90 -37.52 -22.71 -25.66
C GLU A 90 -38.85 -22.00 -25.95
N THR A 91 -38.75 -20.77 -26.44
CA THR A 91 -39.89 -19.98 -26.93
C THR A 91 -40.10 -20.30 -28.41
N ARG A 92 -41.15 -21.07 -28.69
CA ARG A 92 -41.63 -21.35 -30.04
C ARG A 92 -42.39 -20.14 -30.59
N THR A 93 -41.79 -19.41 -31.54
CA THR A 93 -42.50 -18.48 -32.42
C THR A 93 -43.14 -19.26 -33.57
N GLY A 94 -44.46 -19.32 -33.59
CA GLY A 94 -45.24 -19.90 -34.68
C GLY A 94 -45.29 -18.98 -35.92
N PRO A 95 -45.35 -19.53 -37.15
CA PRO A 95 -45.53 -18.74 -38.37
C PRO A 95 -46.98 -18.24 -38.54
N SER A 96 -47.14 -16.96 -38.84
CA SER A 96 -48.43 -16.32 -39.13
C SER A 96 -48.98 -16.70 -40.52
N PRO A 97 -50.30 -16.83 -40.74
CA PRO A 97 -50.90 -17.15 -42.04
C PRO A 97 -50.94 -15.93 -42.97
N GLY A 98 -50.60 -16.13 -44.25
CA GLY A 98 -50.51 -15.07 -45.25
C GLY A 98 -51.86 -14.48 -45.70
N PRO A 99 -51.88 -13.24 -46.26
CA PRO A 99 -53.11 -12.56 -46.67
C PRO A 99 -53.65 -13.10 -48.01
N GLY A 100 -54.95 -13.36 -48.05
CA GLY A 100 -55.66 -13.87 -49.24
C GLY A 100 -55.84 -12.85 -50.37
N PRO A 101 -56.16 -13.32 -51.60
CA PRO A 101 -56.18 -12.52 -52.82
C PRO A 101 -57.49 -11.74 -52.94
N GLY A 102 -57.48 -10.47 -52.54
CA GLY A 102 -58.66 -9.60 -52.59
C GLY A 102 -58.41 -8.32 -53.37
N LYS A 103 -59.06 -8.21 -54.53
CA LYS A 103 -59.31 -6.99 -55.33
C LYS A 103 -58.07 -6.29 -55.92
N ARG A 104 -57.96 -6.35 -57.25
CA ARG A 104 -57.02 -5.51 -58.03
C ARG A 104 -57.38 -4.04 -57.81
N LYS A 105 -56.62 -3.36 -56.95
CA LYS A 105 -56.55 -1.91 -56.87
C LYS A 105 -56.12 -1.35 -58.23
N THR A 106 -56.70 -0.22 -58.61
CA THR A 106 -56.33 0.49 -59.83
C THR A 106 -54.89 1.00 -59.67
N THR A 107 -54.13 1.09 -60.76
CA THR A 107 -52.72 1.53 -60.74
C THR A 107 -52.50 2.94 -60.14
N GLN A 108 -53.56 3.74 -60.04
CA GLN A 108 -53.52 5.07 -59.42
C GLN A 108 -53.60 5.02 -57.89
N GLU A 109 -54.34 4.06 -57.33
CA GLU A 109 -54.47 3.90 -55.87
C GLU A 109 -53.19 3.31 -55.26
N THR A 110 -52.55 2.36 -55.93
CA THR A 110 -51.25 1.82 -55.49
C THR A 110 -50.15 2.87 -55.47
N ASN A 111 -50.09 3.75 -56.49
CA ASN A 111 -49.06 4.80 -56.54
C ASN A 111 -49.22 5.83 -55.39
N ARG A 112 -50.47 6.12 -55.00
CA ARG A 112 -50.77 7.03 -53.89
C ARG A 112 -50.46 6.39 -52.53
N GLU A 113 -50.79 5.12 -52.36
CA GLU A 113 -50.45 4.36 -51.15
C GLU A 113 -48.94 4.16 -50.98
N ASP A 114 -48.21 3.93 -52.06
CA ASP A 114 -46.74 3.83 -52.04
C ASP A 114 -46.10 5.16 -51.62
N ALA A 115 -46.59 6.29 -52.13
CA ALA A 115 -46.11 7.62 -51.71
C ALA A 115 -46.40 7.90 -50.21
N ASP A 116 -47.58 7.51 -49.71
CA ASP A 116 -47.93 7.65 -48.28
C ASP A 116 -47.15 6.67 -47.39
N ALA A 117 -46.78 5.49 -47.91
CA ALA A 117 -45.91 4.54 -47.22
C ALA A 117 -44.47 5.05 -47.14
N GLU A 118 -43.95 5.64 -48.21
CA GLU A 118 -42.62 6.23 -48.25
C GLU A 118 -42.52 7.43 -47.29
N ARG A 119 -43.56 8.28 -47.25
CA ARG A 119 -43.63 9.41 -46.31
C ARG A 119 -43.56 8.97 -44.85
N ARG A 120 -44.29 7.91 -44.49
CA ARG A 120 -44.26 7.31 -43.13
C ARG A 120 -42.94 6.62 -42.80
N THR A 121 -42.25 6.09 -43.79
CA THR A 121 -40.93 5.47 -43.60
C THR A 121 -39.89 6.56 -43.37
N ARG A 122 -39.87 7.61 -44.18
CA ARG A 122 -39.00 8.77 -44.03
C ARG A 122 -39.21 9.50 -42.71
N GLU A 123 -40.44 9.61 -42.23
CA GLU A 123 -40.75 10.21 -40.92
C GLU A 123 -40.23 9.36 -39.76
N ARG A 124 -40.37 8.03 -39.83
CA ARG A 124 -39.78 7.11 -38.84
C ARG A 124 -38.26 7.15 -38.85
N GLU A 125 -37.64 7.22 -40.03
CA GLU A 125 -36.19 7.38 -40.17
C GLU A 125 -35.70 8.73 -39.63
N ALA A 126 -36.43 9.82 -39.89
CA ALA A 126 -36.10 11.13 -39.36
C ALA A 126 -36.23 11.18 -37.83
N ALA A 127 -37.26 10.57 -37.27
CA ALA A 127 -37.43 10.44 -35.82
C ALA A 127 -36.32 9.59 -35.19
N ALA A 128 -35.96 8.46 -35.80
CA ALA A 128 -34.86 7.61 -35.33
C ALA A 128 -33.50 8.32 -35.41
N ALA A 129 -33.26 9.12 -36.46
CA ALA A 129 -32.05 9.91 -36.59
C ALA A 129 -31.97 11.02 -35.52
N ALA A 130 -33.10 11.66 -35.20
CA ALA A 130 -33.17 12.67 -34.14
C ALA A 130 -32.88 12.07 -32.75
N GLU A 131 -33.46 10.90 -32.44
CA GLU A 131 -33.20 10.17 -31.20
C GLU A 131 -31.74 9.74 -31.08
N ALA A 132 -31.15 9.22 -32.18
CA ALA A 132 -29.74 8.84 -32.20
C ALA A 132 -28.81 10.05 -31.96
N ALA A 133 -29.11 11.20 -32.57
CA ALA A 133 -28.36 12.43 -32.37
C ALA A 133 -28.47 12.96 -30.92
N GLU A 134 -29.64 12.82 -30.28
CA GLU A 134 -29.80 13.18 -28.88
C GLU A 134 -29.02 12.25 -27.95
N LYS A 135 -29.11 10.93 -28.17
CA LYS A 135 -28.34 9.94 -27.40
C LYS A 135 -26.84 10.15 -27.53
N GLU A 136 -26.36 10.53 -28.71
CA GLU A 136 -24.95 10.89 -28.92
C GLU A 136 -24.56 12.16 -28.15
N ARG A 137 -25.42 13.20 -28.14
CA ARG A 137 -25.19 14.39 -27.31
C ARG A 137 -25.15 14.07 -25.82
N GLN A 138 -26.06 13.24 -25.33
CA GLN A 138 -26.07 12.78 -23.93
C GLN A 138 -24.79 11.99 -23.60
N ARG A 139 -24.35 11.09 -24.50
CA ARG A 139 -23.11 10.34 -24.32
C ARG A 139 -21.89 11.26 -24.29
N ARG A 140 -21.78 12.22 -25.21
CA ARG A 140 -20.68 13.21 -25.23
C ARG A 140 -20.69 14.07 -23.96
N ALA A 141 -21.87 14.48 -23.48
CA ALA A 141 -21.99 15.23 -22.23
C ALA A 141 -21.56 14.39 -21.02
N ALA A 142 -21.96 13.11 -20.95
CA ALA A 142 -21.54 12.20 -19.89
C ALA A 142 -20.02 11.93 -19.94
N GLU A 143 -19.44 11.74 -21.12
CA GLU A 143 -18.00 11.59 -21.31
C GLU A 143 -17.23 12.86 -20.86
N GLN A 144 -17.74 14.06 -21.18
CA GLN A 144 -17.17 15.32 -20.69
C GLN A 144 -17.25 15.45 -19.18
N GLN A 145 -18.37 15.08 -18.56
CA GLN A 145 -18.51 15.08 -17.10
C GLN A 145 -17.52 14.11 -16.45
N GLN A 146 -17.39 12.89 -16.98
CA GLN A 146 -16.41 11.92 -16.48
C GLN A 146 -14.98 12.44 -16.63
N GLN A 147 -14.67 13.11 -17.74
CA GLN A 147 -13.34 13.65 -17.98
C GLN A 147 -13.03 14.83 -17.06
N GLN A 148 -14.03 15.68 -16.77
CA GLN A 148 -13.92 16.75 -15.77
C GLN A 148 -13.72 16.17 -14.37
N GLU A 149 -14.55 15.22 -13.95
CA GLU A 149 -14.43 14.58 -12.63
C GLU A 149 -13.08 13.86 -12.46
N PHE A 150 -12.59 13.18 -13.51
CA PHE A 150 -11.28 12.55 -13.50
C PHE A 150 -10.15 13.58 -13.36
N THR A 151 -10.24 14.69 -14.11
CA THR A 151 -9.24 15.76 -14.06
C THR A 151 -9.23 16.45 -12.70
N GLU A 152 -10.40 16.71 -12.11
CA GLU A 152 -10.52 17.28 -10.77
C GLU A 152 -9.96 16.35 -9.70
N LYS A 153 -10.28 15.05 -9.76
CA LYS A 153 -9.70 14.05 -8.85
C LYS A 153 -8.19 13.99 -8.98
N GLN A 154 -7.68 13.97 -10.21
CA GLN A 154 -6.23 13.97 -10.45
C GLN A 154 -5.56 15.22 -9.90
N ALA A 155 -6.18 16.40 -10.04
CA ALA A 155 -5.67 17.64 -9.47
C ALA A 155 -5.66 17.61 -7.93
N GLN A 156 -6.73 17.09 -7.30
CA GLN A 156 -6.80 16.93 -5.85
C GLN A 156 -5.73 15.94 -5.33
N ASP A 157 -5.53 14.83 -6.02
CA ASP A 157 -4.52 13.84 -5.65
C ASP A 157 -3.10 14.40 -5.79
N GLN A 158 -2.84 15.23 -6.80
CA GLN A 158 -1.57 15.95 -6.91
C GLN A 158 -1.35 16.93 -5.75
N MET A 159 -2.37 17.66 -5.32
CA MET A 159 -2.26 18.57 -4.17
C MET A 159 -1.96 17.78 -2.89
N LYS A 160 -2.68 16.69 -2.63
CA LYS A 160 -2.42 15.81 -1.47
C LYS A 160 -1.01 15.22 -1.49
N ALA A 161 -0.53 14.80 -2.66
CA ALA A 161 0.83 14.27 -2.80
C ALA A 161 1.91 15.32 -2.44
N GLN A 162 1.69 16.59 -2.80
CA GLN A 162 2.59 17.68 -2.42
C GLN A 162 2.55 17.97 -0.91
N GLU A 163 1.37 17.93 -0.30
CA GLU A 163 1.21 18.11 1.14
C GLU A 163 1.89 16.98 1.92
N ASP A 164 1.68 15.73 1.51
CA ASP A 164 2.32 14.55 2.10
C ASP A 164 3.85 14.63 1.96
N ALA A 165 4.36 15.02 0.80
CA ALA A 165 5.80 15.21 0.59
C ALA A 165 6.36 16.30 1.53
N ARG A 166 5.62 17.41 1.72
CA ARG A 166 6.00 18.48 2.63
C ARG A 166 5.98 18.03 4.09
N LEU A 167 4.97 17.27 4.51
CA LEU A 167 4.87 16.71 5.86
C LEU A 167 6.00 15.71 6.13
N ARG A 168 6.28 14.82 5.17
CA ARG A 168 7.39 13.86 5.26
C ARG A 168 8.74 14.56 5.38
N TRP A 169 8.99 15.58 4.57
CA TRP A 169 10.23 16.35 4.65
C TRP A 169 10.36 17.11 5.97
N LYS A 170 9.27 17.73 6.46
CA LYS A 170 9.24 18.37 7.78
C LYS A 170 9.52 17.38 8.92
N LEU A 171 8.91 16.21 8.90
CA LEU A 171 9.13 15.18 9.90
C LEU A 171 10.58 14.68 9.88
N SER A 172 11.12 14.43 8.68
CA SER A 172 12.53 14.05 8.48
C SER A 172 13.50 15.12 9.01
N ALA A 173 13.25 16.40 8.72
CA ALA A 173 14.05 17.52 9.22
C ALA A 173 14.01 17.60 10.76
N CYS A 174 12.84 17.45 11.38
CA CYS A 174 12.72 17.47 12.84
C CYS A 174 13.51 16.33 13.51
N ILE A 175 13.45 15.12 12.96
CA ILE A 175 14.21 13.97 13.45
C ILE A 175 15.72 14.22 13.31
N GLY A 176 16.16 14.78 12.18
CA GLY A 176 17.56 15.14 11.96
C GLY A 176 18.07 16.17 12.97
N ILE A 177 17.29 17.23 13.23
CA ILE A 177 17.63 18.25 14.23
C ILE A 177 17.71 17.63 15.64
N ALA A 178 16.75 16.78 16.00
CA ALA A 178 16.74 16.10 17.30
C ALA A 178 17.96 15.20 17.48
N TRP A 179 18.37 14.46 16.44
CA TRP A 179 19.57 13.62 16.48
C TRP A 179 20.85 14.46 16.66
N ILE A 180 20.99 15.56 15.90
CA ILE A 180 22.13 16.48 16.05
C ILE A 180 22.17 17.06 17.47
N ALA A 181 21.03 17.48 18.02
CA ALA A 181 20.95 18.01 19.38
C ALA A 181 21.40 16.96 20.42
N LEU A 182 21.00 15.70 20.26
CA LEU A 182 21.43 14.60 21.13
C LEU A 182 22.93 14.31 20.99
N SER A 183 23.48 14.32 19.77
CA SER A 183 24.91 14.14 19.52
C SER A 183 25.74 15.26 20.15
N VAL A 184 25.31 16.52 19.99
CA VAL A 184 25.95 17.68 20.60
C VAL A 184 25.86 17.63 22.12
N PHE A 185 24.70 17.23 22.67
CA PHE A 185 24.53 17.06 24.11
C PHE A 185 25.46 15.96 24.68
N GLY A 186 25.62 14.83 23.98
CA GLY A 186 26.57 13.78 24.36
C GLY A 186 28.03 14.25 24.30
N TRP A 187 28.39 15.03 23.28
CA TRP A 187 29.71 15.65 23.14
C TRP A 187 30.00 16.69 24.22
N LEU A 188 29.03 17.53 24.56
CA LEU A 188 29.16 18.50 25.65
C LEU A 188 29.26 17.80 27.01
N GLY A 189 28.43 16.79 27.26
CA GLY A 189 28.45 16.04 28.53
C GLY A 189 29.77 15.32 28.79
N THR A 190 30.40 14.79 27.74
CA THR A 190 31.72 14.14 27.84
C THR A 190 32.87 15.15 27.94
N SER A 191 32.79 16.28 27.21
CA SER A 191 33.83 17.32 27.23
C SER A 191 33.90 18.08 28.57
N LEU A 192 32.74 18.33 29.22
CA LEU A 192 32.72 18.96 30.54
C LEU A 192 33.39 18.09 31.61
N LYS A 193 33.28 16.75 31.53
CA LYS A 193 33.89 15.84 32.51
C LYS A 193 35.41 15.80 32.39
N VAL A 194 35.94 15.84 31.16
CA VAL A 194 37.38 15.87 30.90
C VAL A 194 37.98 17.21 31.34
N TRP A 195 37.32 18.32 31.03
CA TRP A 195 37.76 19.64 31.48
C TRP A 195 37.77 19.77 33.01
N TRP A 196 36.74 19.28 33.70
CA TRP A 196 36.68 19.35 35.16
C TRP A 196 37.79 18.52 35.83
N HIS A 197 38.15 17.38 35.26
CA HIS A 197 39.23 16.53 35.75
C HIS A 197 40.62 17.19 35.57
N ASP A 198 40.85 17.84 34.42
CA ASP A 198 42.10 18.57 34.17
C ASP A 198 42.20 19.83 35.04
N PHE A 199 41.09 20.50 35.28
CA PHE A 199 41.02 21.66 36.15
C PHE A 199 41.26 21.29 37.63
N SER A 200 40.63 20.22 38.13
CA SER A 200 40.83 19.76 39.51
C SER A 200 42.27 19.33 39.79
N TRP A 201 42.93 18.68 38.83
CA TRP A 201 44.33 18.27 38.98
C TRP A 201 45.31 19.43 38.94
N LYS A 202 45.04 20.47 38.15
CA LYS A 202 45.85 21.69 38.14
C LYS A 202 45.70 22.50 39.43
N TRP A 203 44.47 22.62 39.91
CA TRP A 203 44.18 23.31 41.17
C TRP A 203 44.89 22.68 42.37
N GLU A 204 44.86 21.35 42.48
CA GLU A 204 45.55 20.62 43.57
C GLU A 204 47.08 20.82 43.52
N ARG A 205 47.65 20.91 42.32
CA ARG A 205 49.09 21.09 42.12
C ARG A 205 49.56 22.50 42.46
N ASP A 206 48.79 23.51 42.08
CA ASP A 206 49.14 24.93 42.28
C ASP A 206 48.85 25.40 43.72
N HIS A 207 48.05 24.64 44.49
CA HIS A 207 47.75 24.91 45.90
C HIS A 207 48.30 23.87 46.89
N ALA A 208 49.11 22.90 46.43
CA ALA A 208 49.84 22.02 47.33
C ALA A 208 50.84 22.86 48.15
N PRO A 209 50.80 22.83 49.50
CA PRO A 209 51.74 23.57 50.31
C PRO A 209 53.17 23.08 50.03
N GLN A 210 54.03 23.98 49.59
CA GLN A 210 55.46 23.73 49.44
C GLN A 210 56.01 23.29 50.79
N GLN A 211 56.43 22.03 50.91
CA GLN A 211 57.25 21.61 52.03
C GLN A 211 58.59 22.34 51.90
N SER A 212 58.78 23.36 52.74
CA SER A 212 60.03 24.07 52.89
C SER A 212 61.13 23.08 53.26
N THR A 213 62.10 22.90 52.36
CA THR A 213 63.39 22.29 52.64
C THR A 213 64.11 23.14 53.70
N GLN A 214 64.20 22.62 54.91
CA GLN A 214 64.96 23.23 56.00
C GLN A 214 66.37 22.62 56.06
N PRO A 215 67.44 23.42 56.25
CA PRO A 215 68.81 22.92 56.24
C PRO A 215 69.16 22.10 57.49
N THR A 216 69.93 21.05 57.25
CA THR A 216 70.53 20.11 58.20
C THR A 216 71.43 20.81 59.23
N PRO A 217 71.47 20.30 60.47
CA PRO A 217 72.74 20.07 61.14
C PRO A 217 72.91 18.59 61.52
N ALA A 218 74.12 18.07 61.29
CA ALA A 218 74.56 16.72 61.66
C ALA A 218 75.15 16.70 63.09
N PRO A 219 75.63 15.56 63.62
CA PRO A 219 74.94 14.30 63.84
C PRO A 219 75.02 13.91 65.34
N SER A 220 73.91 13.57 65.99
CA SER A 220 73.95 12.90 67.29
C SER A 220 73.37 11.50 67.19
N ASN A 221 74.29 10.55 67.13
CA ASN A 221 74.12 9.15 67.46
C ASN A 221 73.28 9.01 68.74
N ASN A 222 72.04 8.55 68.63
CA ASN A 222 71.43 7.72 69.66
C ASN A 222 70.23 6.98 69.08
N ASN A 223 70.52 5.70 68.87
CA ASN A 223 69.65 4.59 68.58
C ASN A 223 68.59 4.44 69.70
N TYR A 224 67.35 4.86 69.44
CA TYR A 224 66.21 4.52 70.29
C TYR A 224 65.11 3.92 69.43
N VAL A 225 64.91 2.60 69.61
CA VAL A 225 63.92 1.77 68.91
C VAL A 225 62.79 1.46 69.91
N PRO A 226 61.54 1.91 69.68
CA PRO A 226 60.39 1.44 70.44
C PRO A 226 59.97 0.02 69.98
N PRO A 227 59.71 -0.95 70.89
CA PRO A 227 59.60 -2.36 70.53
C PRO A 227 58.16 -2.89 70.52
N TYR A 228 57.46 -2.85 69.38
CA TYR A 228 56.37 -3.80 69.06
C TYR A 228 56.20 -3.92 67.53
N GLN A 229 57.08 -4.71 66.89
CA GLN A 229 56.81 -5.35 65.60
C GLN A 229 57.15 -6.83 65.71
N VAL A 230 56.12 -7.67 65.74
CA VAL A 230 56.15 -9.07 65.29
C VAL A 230 54.73 -9.29 64.72
N SER A 231 54.53 -9.45 63.41
CA SER A 231 54.68 -10.75 62.75
C SER A 231 55.22 -10.66 61.31
N PRO A 232 56.26 -11.45 60.99
CA PRO A 232 56.61 -11.85 59.63
C PRO A 232 56.45 -13.38 59.47
N TYR A 233 55.45 -13.83 58.72
CA TYR A 233 55.46 -15.10 57.98
C TYR A 233 54.56 -14.85 56.75
N GLN A 234 55.10 -14.66 55.55
CA GLN A 234 55.68 -15.68 54.69
C GLN A 234 54.64 -16.75 54.32
N ASN A 235 54.05 -16.60 53.13
CA ASN A 235 53.65 -17.76 52.34
C ASN A 235 54.08 -17.51 50.88
N GLN A 236 55.21 -18.13 50.52
CA GLN A 236 55.55 -18.45 49.16
C GLN A 236 54.81 -19.73 48.75
N ASN A 237 54.45 -19.81 47.47
CA ASN A 237 54.46 -21.03 46.65
C ASN A 237 53.40 -22.12 46.99
N THR A 238 52.61 -22.70 46.06
CA THR A 238 52.87 -23.08 44.67
C THR A 238 51.55 -23.33 43.89
N ASN A 239 51.64 -23.19 42.56
CA ASN A 239 50.94 -23.95 41.50
C ASN A 239 49.40 -24.10 41.48
N SER A 240 48.74 -23.51 40.48
CA SER A 240 48.49 -24.18 39.17
C SER A 240 47.51 -23.40 38.26
N THR A 241 47.99 -23.04 37.05
CA THR A 241 47.28 -22.88 35.74
C THR A 241 46.18 -21.81 35.52
N PRO A 242 45.90 -21.39 34.25
CA PRO A 242 46.85 -21.10 33.17
C PRO A 242 46.49 -19.82 32.33
N PHE A 243 47.53 -19.23 31.73
CA PHE A 243 47.56 -18.19 30.68
C PHE A 243 47.29 -16.72 31.05
N GLY A 244 48.38 -15.95 31.03
CA GLY A 244 48.43 -14.50 31.26
C GLY A 244 48.28 -13.64 29.98
N PRO A 245 48.50 -12.32 30.11
CA PRO A 245 48.24 -11.32 29.08
C PRO A 245 49.48 -11.05 28.21
N VAL A 246 49.29 -11.02 26.89
CA VAL A 246 50.30 -10.55 25.92
C VAL A 246 50.00 -9.09 25.54
N GLY A 247 51.08 -8.31 25.43
CA GLY A 247 51.10 -6.89 25.12
C GLY A 247 50.75 -6.52 23.66
N PRO A 248 51.10 -5.29 23.23
CA PRO A 248 50.49 -4.61 22.08
C PRO A 248 51.09 -5.05 20.73
N PRO A 249 50.33 -4.99 19.60
CA PRO A 249 50.85 -5.37 18.29
C PRO A 249 51.38 -4.17 17.47
N PRO A 250 52.41 -4.37 16.62
CA PRO A 250 52.75 -3.47 15.53
C PRO A 250 52.17 -3.92 14.19
N SER A 251 51.90 -2.92 13.35
CA SER A 251 51.93 -2.82 11.89
C SER A 251 51.88 -4.06 10.98
N GLU A 252 50.90 -3.97 10.06
CA GLU A 252 50.95 -4.25 8.61
C GLU A 252 50.85 -5.67 8.01
N GLN A 253 49.85 -5.75 7.11
CA GLN A 253 49.84 -6.38 5.78
C GLN A 253 49.40 -7.85 5.57
N SER A 254 48.28 -7.96 4.81
CA SER A 254 48.07 -8.84 3.63
C SER A 254 47.06 -10.00 3.73
N GLY A 255 46.04 -9.93 2.84
CA GLY A 255 45.30 -11.05 2.25
C GLY A 255 44.08 -11.54 3.03
N SER A 256 42.83 -11.21 2.65
CA SER A 256 42.01 -11.86 1.59
C SER A 256 41.83 -13.37 1.85
N GLN A 257 40.64 -13.98 1.90
CA GLN A 257 39.46 -13.83 1.05
C GLN A 257 38.19 -14.32 1.77
N SER A 258 37.06 -13.69 1.45
CA SER A 258 35.70 -14.16 1.72
C SER A 258 35.15 -14.85 0.46
N PRO A 259 34.21 -15.81 0.56
CA PRO A 259 33.32 -16.11 -0.54
C PRO A 259 31.96 -15.40 -0.36
N LEU A 260 31.48 -14.83 -1.48
CA LEU A 260 30.10 -14.73 -1.96
C LEU A 260 29.03 -14.22 -0.95
N ILE A 261 28.22 -13.20 -1.26
CA ILE A 261 27.31 -13.18 -2.42
C ILE A 261 26.93 -11.71 -2.70
N ASN A 262 27.24 -11.23 -3.91
CA ASN A 262 26.59 -10.08 -4.52
C ASN A 262 26.66 -10.24 -6.04
N ASN A 263 25.51 -10.49 -6.68
CA ASN A 263 25.09 -9.92 -7.98
C ASN A 263 23.99 -10.76 -8.62
N LEU A 264 22.80 -10.18 -8.81
CA LEU A 264 22.04 -10.21 -10.08
C LEU A 264 20.78 -9.33 -9.96
N ASN A 265 20.79 -8.11 -10.52
CA ASN A 265 19.84 -7.70 -11.56
C ASN A 265 20.03 -6.23 -12.01
N LYS A 266 20.57 -6.08 -13.24
CA LYS A 266 19.99 -5.33 -14.36
C LYS A 266 19.78 -3.81 -14.26
N PRO A 267 20.54 -3.01 -15.03
CA PRO A 267 20.03 -1.78 -15.62
C PRO A 267 19.45 -2.06 -17.01
N SER A 268 18.20 -1.65 -17.21
CA SER A 268 17.54 -1.53 -18.50
C SER A 268 18.16 -0.39 -19.32
N ASN A 269 18.35 -0.66 -20.61
CA ASN A 269 18.54 0.33 -21.68
C ASN A 269 17.65 1.56 -21.48
N PHE A 270 18.26 2.74 -21.54
CA PHE A 270 17.57 3.99 -21.83
C PHE A 270 18.20 4.57 -23.10
N ASP A 271 17.49 4.44 -24.21
CA ASP A 271 17.67 5.26 -25.40
C ASP A 271 17.21 6.70 -25.09
N PRO A 272 18.00 7.75 -25.36
CA PRO A 272 17.49 9.09 -25.45
C PRO A 272 17.04 9.37 -26.88
N LEU A 273 15.76 9.12 -27.17
CA LEU A 273 15.10 9.71 -28.32
C LEU A 273 14.55 11.10 -27.95
N SER A 274 14.95 12.05 -28.79
CA SER A 274 14.54 13.45 -28.90
C SER A 274 13.05 13.71 -28.68
N PRO A 275 12.69 14.98 -28.43
CA PRO A 275 11.80 15.58 -29.42
C PRO A 275 12.25 16.98 -29.85
N LEU A 276 12.71 17.07 -31.09
CA LEU A 276 12.40 18.19 -31.95
C LEU A 276 10.92 18.03 -32.33
N THR A 277 10.07 19.04 -32.07
CA THR A 277 9.10 19.62 -33.03
C THR A 277 8.20 20.60 -32.28
N THR A 278 8.59 21.87 -32.37
CA THR A 278 7.71 23.03 -32.29
C THR A 278 6.52 22.84 -33.22
N ILE A 279 5.32 22.57 -32.68
CA ILE A 279 4.07 22.71 -33.43
C ILE A 279 3.51 24.10 -33.16
N HIS A 280 3.73 24.94 -34.16
CA HIS A 280 3.15 26.26 -34.35
C HIS A 280 1.62 26.12 -34.50
N ARG A 281 0.85 26.39 -33.45
CA ARG A 281 -0.60 26.67 -33.57
C ARG A 281 -0.78 28.19 -33.64
N HIS A 282 -0.72 28.71 -34.86
CA HIS A 282 -1.31 29.99 -35.20
C HIS A 282 -2.09 29.82 -36.49
N PHE A 283 -3.40 29.60 -36.36
CA PHE A 283 -4.32 29.74 -37.47
C PHE A 283 -5.62 30.39 -36.97
N ALA A 284 -5.90 31.54 -37.58
CA ALA A 284 -7.19 32.21 -37.78
C ALA A 284 -8.06 32.45 -36.53
N GLN A 285 -8.19 33.69 -36.02
CA GLN A 285 -8.80 34.85 -36.68
C GLN A 285 -10.21 34.53 -37.21
N ARG A 286 -11.21 34.71 -36.35
CA ARG A 286 -12.61 35.01 -36.71
C ARG A 286 -13.36 35.52 -35.47
N ARG A 287 -13.33 36.83 -35.27
CA ARG A 287 -14.41 37.55 -34.58
C ARG A 287 -14.74 38.76 -35.44
N ALA A 288 -15.67 38.51 -36.36
CA ALA A 288 -16.46 39.55 -36.98
C ALA A 288 -17.63 39.85 -36.02
N ILE A 289 -17.72 41.13 -35.64
CA ILE A 289 -18.90 42.00 -35.68
C ILE A 289 -20.21 41.46 -35.06
N PHE A 290 -20.72 42.30 -34.15
CA PHE A 290 -21.97 42.28 -33.37
C PHE A 290 -21.91 41.58 -32.01
#